data_AF-A0A2H3CU58-F1
#
_entry.id   AF-A0A2H3CU58-F1
#
_cell.length_a   1.000
_cell.length_b   1.000
_cell.length_c   1.000
_cell.angle_alpha   90.00
_cell.angle_beta   90.00
_cell.angle_gamma   90.00
#
_symmetry.space_group_name_H-M   'P 1'
#
loop_
_entity.id
_entity.type
_entity.pdbx_description
1 polymer ?
#
loop_
_entity_poly.entity_id
_entity_poly.type
_entity_poly.pdbx_seq_one_letter_code
_entity_poly.pdbx_strand_id
1 'polypeptide(L)'
;MCPRDALSHLYGLVVRSHCSLTILTFIDAIMDENLLPILQLSPQLISLRFECKQLSRESDATLKSLFLVMSETIHVGDTLHNTLLPCLKRLEFMLYNVEYHAVKHLDVEFVDMVVSRCVPLGSQRLEFLQILVEGRAFQVPFTENDDLERLNRTRDDRLDLHLDLDDWIFS
;
A
#
# COMPACT_ATOMS: atom_id res chain seq x y z
N MET A 1 15.68 -12.97 -6.22
CA MET A 1 14.38 -13.49 -5.76
C MET A 1 14.40 -13.58 -4.26
N CYS A 2 13.39 -13.01 -3.59
CA CYS A 2 13.24 -13.13 -2.14
C CYS A 2 12.90 -14.59 -1.77
N PRO A 3 13.44 -15.16 -0.67
CA PRO A 3 13.06 -16.50 -0.23
C PRO A 3 11.55 -16.59 0.01
N ARG A 4 10.94 -17.74 -0.33
CA ARG A 4 9.48 -17.94 -0.20
C ARG A 4 8.98 -17.71 1.22
N ASP A 5 9.78 -18.12 2.21
CA ASP A 5 9.43 -17.99 3.64
C ASP A 5 9.97 -16.71 4.28
N ALA A 6 10.36 -15.70 3.49
CA ALA A 6 10.95 -14.47 4.01
C ALA A 6 10.02 -13.70 4.94
N LEU A 7 8.72 -13.61 4.61
CA LEU A 7 7.73 -12.94 5.45
C LEU A 7 7.53 -13.72 6.76
N SER A 8 7.46 -15.04 6.73
CA SER A 8 7.38 -15.88 7.93
C SER A 8 8.59 -15.67 8.86
N HIS A 9 9.80 -15.63 8.31
CA HIS A 9 11.01 -15.35 9.10
C HIS A 9 11.04 -13.91 9.65
N LEU A 10 10.60 -12.92 8.86
CA LEU A 10 10.49 -11.53 9.32
C LEU A 10 9.48 -11.42 10.46
N TYR A 11 8.32 -12.05 10.34
CA TYR A 11 7.33 -12.15 11.41
C TYR A 11 7.95 -12.73 12.69
N GLY A 12 8.63 -13.88 12.58
CA GLY A 12 9.31 -14.50 13.71
C GLY A 12 10.36 -13.61 14.36
N LEU A 13 11.09 -12.82 13.57
CA LEU A 13 12.06 -11.85 14.07
C LEU A 13 11.40 -10.70 14.82
N VAL A 14 10.37 -10.06 14.25
CA VAL A 14 9.62 -8.96 14.87
C VAL A 14 8.98 -9.40 16.19
N VAL A 15 8.37 -10.59 16.20
CA VAL A 15 7.76 -11.18 17.41
C VAL A 15 8.81 -11.38 18.51
N ARG A 16 9.97 -11.94 18.18
CA ARG A 16 11.01 -12.28 19.17
C ARG A 16 11.81 -11.07 19.64
N SER A 17 12.01 -10.09 18.77
CA SER A 17 12.77 -8.89 19.10
C SER A 17 11.94 -7.83 19.83
N HIS A 18 10.60 -7.96 19.82
CA HIS A 18 9.67 -6.96 20.34
C HIS A 18 9.90 -5.56 19.77
N CYS A 19 10.46 -5.48 18.56
CA CYS A 19 10.75 -4.21 17.90
C CYS A 19 9.59 -3.85 16.97
N SER A 20 9.13 -2.60 17.02
CA SER A 20 8.29 -2.06 15.95
C SER A 20 9.18 -1.64 14.79
N LEU A 21 8.83 -2.04 13.58
CA LEU A 21 9.48 -1.52 12.38
C LEU A 21 9.06 -0.06 12.18
N THR A 22 9.97 0.75 11.63
CA THR A 22 9.72 2.15 11.23
C THR A 22 9.71 2.32 9.71
N ILE A 23 10.47 1.50 9.00
CA ILE A 23 10.52 1.46 7.54
C ILE A 23 10.48 -0.01 7.13
N LEU A 24 9.62 -0.34 6.17
CA LEU A 24 9.50 -1.69 5.62
C LEU A 24 9.37 -1.61 4.11
N THR A 25 10.31 -2.27 3.42
CA THR A 25 10.35 -2.35 1.97
C THR A 25 10.34 -3.82 1.56
N PHE A 26 9.37 -4.18 0.73
CA PHE A 26 9.29 -5.48 0.09
C PHE A 26 9.84 -5.36 -1.33
N ILE A 27 10.87 -6.15 -1.66
CA ILE A 27 11.46 -6.19 -3.01
C ILE A 27 11.36 -7.61 -3.56
N ASP A 28 10.64 -7.77 -4.67
CA ASP A 28 10.41 -9.06 -5.34
C ASP A 28 9.97 -10.16 -4.35
N ALA A 29 9.10 -9.80 -3.40
CA ALA A 29 8.55 -10.68 -2.38
C ALA A 29 7.08 -11.00 -2.66
N ILE A 30 6.67 -12.24 -2.38
CA ILE A 30 5.27 -12.65 -2.47
C ILE A 30 4.56 -12.17 -1.19
N MET A 31 3.47 -11.43 -1.35
CA MET A 31 2.68 -10.95 -0.22
C MET A 31 1.69 -12.04 0.19
N ASP A 32 2.00 -12.73 1.28
CA ASP A 32 1.22 -13.84 1.82
C ASP A 32 0.44 -13.42 3.09
N GLU A 33 -0.18 -14.38 3.75
CA GLU A 33 -0.94 -14.17 4.99
C GLU A 33 -0.13 -13.56 6.16
N ASN A 34 1.20 -13.58 6.10
CA ASN A 34 2.05 -13.02 7.16
C ASN A 34 2.23 -11.50 7.02
N LEU A 35 1.87 -10.89 5.89
CA LEU A 35 2.00 -9.43 5.70
C LEU A 35 1.23 -8.65 6.78
N LEU A 36 -0.05 -8.95 6.94
CA LEU A 36 -0.91 -8.23 7.89
C LEU A 36 -0.42 -8.37 9.35
N PRO A 37 -0.10 -9.59 9.86
CA PRO A 37 0.52 -9.76 11.17
C PRO A 37 1.80 -8.95 11.39
N ILE A 38 2.70 -8.86 10.40
CA ILE A 38 3.93 -8.06 10.50
C ILE A 38 3.60 -6.57 10.68
N LEU A 39 2.63 -6.07 9.91
CA LEU A 39 2.20 -4.67 9.96
C LEU A 39 1.48 -4.34 11.28
N GLN A 40 0.68 -5.27 11.82
CA GLN A 40 0.03 -5.13 13.13
C GLN A 40 1.05 -5.04 14.28
N LEU A 41 2.17 -5.76 14.18
CA LEU A 41 3.26 -5.70 15.16
C LEU A 41 4.14 -4.45 15.00
N SER A 42 3.90 -3.65 13.96
CA SER A 42 4.71 -2.47 13.62
C SER A 42 3.89 -1.16 13.62
N PRO A 43 3.21 -0.78 14.72
CA PRO A 43 2.34 0.40 14.74
C PRO A 43 3.09 1.72 14.52
N GLN A 44 4.41 1.75 14.74
CA GLN A 44 5.27 2.92 14.51
C GLN A 44 5.83 2.98 13.09
N LEU A 45 5.33 2.17 12.16
CA LEU A 45 5.78 2.21 10.77
C LEU A 45 5.43 3.55 10.14
N ILE A 46 6.45 4.22 9.59
CA ILE A 46 6.35 5.53 8.95
C ILE A 46 6.35 5.38 7.43
N SER A 47 7.09 4.40 6.90
CA SER A 47 7.23 4.17 5.47
C SER A 47 6.99 2.70 5.11
N LEU A 48 6.10 2.46 4.15
CA LEU A 48 5.79 1.16 3.59
C LEU A 48 5.95 1.21 2.07
N ARG A 49 6.80 0.34 1.52
CA ARG A 49 7.06 0.25 0.08
C ARG A 49 6.93 -1.17 -0.43
N PHE A 50 6.24 -1.31 -1.57
CA PHE A 50 6.14 -2.55 -2.33
C PHE A 50 6.80 -2.36 -3.68
N GLU A 51 7.82 -3.16 -3.97
CA GLU A 51 8.57 -3.15 -5.22
C GLU A 51 8.54 -4.57 -5.81
N CYS A 52 7.87 -4.73 -6.95
CA CYS A 52 7.61 -6.05 -7.52
C CYS A 52 7.80 -6.03 -9.04
N LYS A 53 8.61 -6.96 -9.56
CA LYS A 53 8.73 -7.20 -11.02
C LYS A 53 7.68 -8.11 -11.61
N GLN A 54 7.01 -8.90 -10.78
CA GLN A 54 5.95 -9.80 -11.21
C GLN A 54 4.93 -9.93 -10.08
N LEU A 55 3.69 -9.53 -10.35
CA LEU A 55 2.59 -9.69 -9.39
C LEU A 55 2.08 -11.14 -9.42
N SER A 56 1.96 -11.73 -8.24
CA SER A 56 1.26 -13.00 -8.06
C SER A 56 -0.21 -12.76 -7.71
N ARG A 57 -1.08 -13.72 -8.06
CA ARG A 57 -2.51 -13.67 -7.67
C ARG A 57 -2.71 -13.65 -6.15
N GLU A 58 -1.81 -14.30 -5.43
CA GLU A 58 -1.79 -14.33 -3.96
C GLU A 58 -1.53 -12.93 -3.41
N SER A 59 -0.53 -12.23 -3.97
CA SER A 59 -0.24 -10.84 -3.57
C SER A 59 -1.42 -9.91 -3.79
N ASP A 60 -2.16 -10.04 -4.91
CA ASP A 60 -3.34 -9.23 -5.19
C ASP A 60 -4.42 -9.36 -4.11
N ALA A 61 -4.73 -10.59 -3.70
CA ALA A 61 -5.77 -10.85 -2.68
C ALA A 61 -5.34 -10.33 -1.30
N THR A 62 -4.07 -10.53 -0.95
CA THR A 62 -3.49 -10.04 0.31
C THR A 62 -3.49 -8.50 0.35
N LEU A 63 -3.11 -7.83 -0.74
CA LEU A 63 -3.08 -6.36 -0.82
C LEU A 63 -4.48 -5.74 -0.73
N LYS A 64 -5.49 -6.32 -1.39
CA LYS A 64 -6.90 -5.90 -1.24
C LYS A 64 -7.36 -5.98 0.22
N SER A 65 -7.09 -7.11 0.86
CA SER A 65 -7.43 -7.31 2.28
C SER A 65 -6.71 -6.31 3.18
N LEU A 66 -5.44 -6.00 2.87
CA LEU A 66 -4.68 -4.98 3.57
C LEU A 66 -5.34 -3.60 3.46
N PHE A 67 -5.76 -3.17 2.28
CA PHE A 67 -6.35 -1.84 2.09
C PHE A 67 -7.66 -1.65 2.84
N LEU A 68 -8.50 -2.69 2.88
CA LEU A 68 -9.70 -2.69 3.70
C LEU A 68 -9.36 -2.44 5.17
N VAL A 69 -8.44 -3.21 5.75
CA VAL A 69 -8.03 -3.04 7.16
C VAL A 69 -7.33 -1.69 7.39
N MET A 70 -6.56 -1.21 6.41
CA MET A 70 -5.93 0.11 6.50
C MET A 70 -6.92 1.28 6.44
N SER A 71 -8.13 1.08 5.91
CA SER A 71 -9.20 2.08 5.94
C SER A 71 -9.98 2.11 7.26
N GLU A 72 -9.85 1.07 8.09
CA GLU A 72 -10.57 0.97 9.35
C GLU A 72 -10.09 1.99 10.38
N THR A 73 -11.06 2.56 11.09
CA THR A 73 -10.83 3.55 12.13
C THR A 73 -11.58 3.20 13.40
N ILE A 74 -11.02 3.58 14.54
CA ILE A 74 -11.63 3.41 15.86
C ILE A 74 -11.69 4.75 16.60
N HIS A 75 -12.66 4.88 17.50
CA HIS A 75 -12.70 5.98 18.44
C HIS A 75 -11.82 5.67 19.66
N VAL A 76 -10.91 6.57 19.99
CA VAL A 76 -10.15 6.55 21.25
C VAL A 76 -10.45 7.86 21.97
N GLY A 77 -11.41 7.81 22.90
CA GLY A 77 -12.00 9.03 23.45
C GLY A 77 -12.81 9.78 22.38
N ASP A 78 -12.55 11.09 22.24
CA ASP A 78 -13.24 11.96 21.27
C ASP A 78 -12.54 12.02 19.90
N THR A 79 -11.44 11.29 19.71
CA THR A 79 -10.65 11.29 18.47
C THR A 79 -10.75 9.98 17.73
N LEU A 80 -10.91 10.07 16.40
CA LEU A 80 -10.83 8.93 15.51
C LEU A 80 -9.36 8.62 15.21
N HIS A 81 -9.01 7.33 15.14
CA HIS A 81 -7.65 6.85 14.84
C HIS A 81 -7.71 5.72 13.83
N ASN A 82 -6.72 5.67 12.93
CA ASN A 82 -6.51 4.51 12.07
C ASN A 82 -6.10 3.31 12.94
N THR A 83 -6.72 2.15 12.71
CA THR A 83 -6.42 0.92 13.48
C THR A 83 -5.05 0.36 13.14
N LEU A 84 -4.73 0.33 11.85
CA LEU A 84 -3.52 -0.25 11.30
C LEU A 84 -2.57 0.87 10.83
N LEU A 85 -1.30 0.78 11.20
CA LEU A 85 -0.25 1.73 10.78
C LEU A 85 -0.65 3.21 11.00
N PRO A 86 -0.98 3.62 12.24
CA PRO A 86 -1.39 5.00 12.55
C PRO A 86 -0.31 6.04 12.26
N CYS A 87 0.97 5.63 12.26
CA CYS A 87 2.11 6.52 12.00
C CYS A 87 2.52 6.58 10.53
N LEU A 88 1.80 5.91 9.63
CA LEU A 88 2.19 5.82 8.22
C LEU A 88 2.10 7.19 7.55
N LYS A 89 3.23 7.64 6.99
CA LYS A 89 3.36 8.90 6.25
C LYS A 89 3.67 8.67 4.78
N ARG A 90 4.34 7.57 4.44
CA ARG A 90 4.77 7.27 3.08
C ARG A 90 4.30 5.90 2.66
N LEU A 91 3.62 5.84 1.52
CA LEU A 91 3.18 4.61 0.89
C LEU A 91 3.64 4.59 -0.57
N GLU A 92 4.29 3.51 -1.00
CA GLU A 92 4.90 3.43 -2.31
C GLU A 92 4.60 2.08 -2.98
N PHE A 93 4.21 2.11 -4.25
CA PHE A 93 4.05 0.95 -5.12
C PHE A 93 4.91 1.14 -6.37
N MET A 94 5.84 0.21 -6.61
CA MET A 94 6.76 0.22 -7.74
C MET A 94 6.61 -1.12 -8.46
N LEU A 95 5.76 -1.15 -9.48
CA LEU A 95 5.38 -2.35 -10.21
C LEU A 95 6.03 -2.31 -11.59
N TYR A 96 6.88 -3.30 -11.87
CA TYR A 96 7.62 -3.39 -13.12
C TYR A 96 7.17 -4.60 -13.93
N ASN A 97 7.36 -4.56 -15.26
CA ASN A 97 7.05 -5.63 -16.20
C ASN A 97 5.61 -6.18 -16.05
N VAL A 98 4.63 -5.30 -15.82
CA VAL A 98 3.22 -5.71 -15.73
C VAL A 98 2.66 -5.92 -17.14
N GLU A 99 2.44 -7.17 -17.54
CA GLU A 99 2.00 -7.49 -18.90
C GLU A 99 0.58 -8.08 -18.94
N TYR A 100 -0.29 -7.51 -19.78
CA TYR A 100 -1.63 -8.05 -20.11
C TYR A 100 -2.49 -8.37 -18.88
N HIS A 101 -2.30 -7.60 -17.80
CA HIS A 101 -2.94 -7.83 -16.51
C HIS A 101 -3.53 -6.53 -15.96
N ALA A 102 -4.69 -6.65 -15.34
CA ALA A 102 -5.21 -5.61 -14.48
C ALA A 102 -4.47 -5.68 -13.13
N VAL A 103 -3.97 -4.55 -12.64
CA VAL A 103 -3.42 -4.41 -11.29
C VAL A 103 -4.59 -4.30 -10.32
N LYS A 104 -5.26 -5.44 -10.06
CA LYS A 104 -6.61 -5.47 -9.49
C LYS A 104 -6.73 -4.90 -8.08
N HIS A 105 -5.64 -4.87 -7.32
CA HIS A 105 -5.62 -4.31 -5.98
C HIS A 105 -5.59 -2.78 -5.98
N LEU A 106 -5.22 -2.14 -7.10
CA LEU A 106 -5.28 -0.69 -7.28
C LEU A 106 -6.66 -0.29 -7.82
N ASP A 107 -7.68 -0.44 -6.98
CA ASP A 107 -9.09 -0.19 -7.29
C ASP A 107 -9.72 0.87 -6.36
N VAL A 108 -11.05 0.90 -6.32
CA VAL A 108 -11.82 1.84 -5.48
C VAL A 108 -11.50 1.69 -3.98
N GLU A 109 -11.26 0.47 -3.51
CA GLU A 109 -10.97 0.18 -2.09
C GLU A 109 -9.60 0.75 -1.71
N PHE A 110 -8.64 0.67 -2.63
CA PHE A 110 -7.36 1.36 -2.50
C PHE A 110 -7.52 2.88 -2.43
N VAL A 111 -8.32 3.47 -3.32
CA VAL A 111 -8.56 4.93 -3.32
C VAL A 111 -9.26 5.38 -2.05
N ASP A 112 -10.27 4.65 -1.59
CA ASP A 112 -10.98 4.92 -0.33
C ASP A 112 -10.02 4.91 0.86
N MET A 113 -9.12 3.93 0.92
CA MET A 113 -8.08 3.85 1.94
C MET A 113 -7.16 5.08 1.90
N VAL A 114 -6.67 5.49 0.72
CA VAL A 114 -5.81 6.69 0.60
C VAL A 114 -6.55 7.94 1.04
N VAL A 115 -7.77 8.17 0.53
CA VAL A 115 -8.58 9.36 0.84
C VAL A 115 -8.87 9.44 2.34
N SER A 116 -9.23 8.31 2.97
CA SER A 116 -9.50 8.26 4.42
C SER A 116 -8.30 8.68 5.28
N ARG A 117 -7.08 8.47 4.78
CA ARG A 117 -5.82 8.80 5.47
C ARG A 117 -5.26 10.17 5.12
N CYS A 118 -5.86 10.89 4.18
CA CYS A 118 -5.48 12.27 3.86
C CYS A 118 -6.12 13.27 4.82
N VAL A 119 -7.31 12.94 5.34
CA VAL A 119 -7.98 13.72 6.38
C VAL A 119 -7.23 13.56 7.70
N PRO A 120 -6.73 14.65 8.32
CA PRO A 120 -5.96 14.54 9.55
C PRO A 120 -6.79 13.95 10.71
N LEU A 121 -6.37 12.80 11.20
CA LEU A 121 -6.89 12.18 12.42
C LEU A 121 -5.89 12.42 13.56
N GLY A 122 -5.91 13.64 14.11
CA GLY A 122 -4.87 14.12 15.01
C GLY A 122 -3.55 14.37 14.26
N SER A 123 -2.48 13.66 14.64
CA SER A 123 -1.19 13.68 13.93
C SER A 123 -1.05 12.61 12.86
N GLN A 124 -2.08 11.77 12.67
CA GLN A 124 -2.07 10.66 11.71
C GLN A 124 -2.52 11.15 10.36
N ARG A 125 -1.62 11.02 9.37
CA ARG A 125 -1.92 11.41 8.00
C ARG A 125 -0.88 10.84 7.03
N LEU A 126 -1.38 10.40 5.88
CA LEU A 126 -0.53 10.07 4.73
C LEU A 126 -0.02 11.38 4.08
N GLU A 127 1.30 11.50 3.97
CA GLU A 127 1.97 12.69 3.44
C GLU A 127 2.49 12.48 2.02
N PHE A 128 2.80 11.24 1.65
CA PHE A 128 3.38 10.87 0.36
C PHE A 128 2.77 9.58 -0.17
N LEU A 129 2.37 9.59 -1.43
CA LEU A 129 1.95 8.42 -2.18
C LEU A 129 2.64 8.39 -3.53
N GLN A 130 3.37 7.31 -3.81
CA GLN A 130 3.91 7.04 -5.14
C GLN A 130 3.33 5.74 -5.69
N ILE A 131 2.86 5.80 -6.94
CA ILE A 131 2.44 4.64 -7.71
C ILE A 131 3.17 4.71 -9.04
N LEU A 132 4.08 3.77 -9.25
CA LEU A 132 4.71 3.50 -10.53
C LEU A 132 4.23 2.14 -11.03
N VAL A 133 3.69 2.13 -12.25
CA VAL A 133 3.34 0.91 -12.98
C VAL A 133 3.98 0.99 -14.35
N GLU A 134 4.93 0.11 -14.60
CA GLU A 134 5.68 0.00 -15.85
C GLU A 134 5.40 -1.37 -16.46
N GLY A 135 5.04 -1.40 -17.74
CA GLY A 135 4.69 -2.65 -18.39
C GLY A 135 4.06 -2.50 -19.77
N ARG A 136 3.22 -3.48 -20.14
CA ARG A 136 2.59 -3.54 -21.46
C ARG A 136 1.13 -3.93 -21.36
N ALA A 137 0.26 -3.13 -21.98
CA ALA A 137 -1.17 -3.38 -22.09
C ALA A 137 -1.82 -3.75 -20.74
N PHE A 138 -1.40 -3.09 -19.67
CA PHE A 138 -1.95 -3.27 -18.33
C PHE A 138 -3.15 -2.36 -18.11
N GLN A 139 -3.93 -2.66 -17.08
CA GLN A 139 -5.02 -1.81 -16.63
C GLN A 139 -4.87 -1.50 -15.14
N VAL A 140 -5.16 -0.27 -14.75
CA VAL A 140 -5.19 0.14 -13.34
C VAL A 140 -6.61 0.57 -13.02
N PRO A 141 -7.41 -0.24 -12.29
CA PRO A 141 -8.85 -0.03 -12.15
C PRO A 141 -9.26 1.36 -11.67
N PHE A 142 -8.51 1.98 -10.74
CA PHE A 142 -8.84 3.33 -10.28
C PHE A 142 -8.78 4.41 -11.37
N THR A 143 -8.16 4.13 -12.53
CA THR A 143 -8.05 5.10 -13.64
C THR A 143 -9.29 5.17 -14.53
N GLU A 144 -10.20 4.19 -14.42
CA GLU A 144 -11.35 4.06 -15.33
C GLU A 144 -12.62 4.81 -14.86
N ASN A 145 -12.62 5.38 -13.65
CA ASN A 145 -13.77 6.05 -13.02
C ASN A 145 -13.38 7.40 -12.37
N ASP A 146 -14.34 8.03 -11.69
CA ASP A 146 -14.15 9.24 -10.86
C ASP A 146 -13.10 9.06 -9.74
N ASP A 147 -12.64 7.83 -9.48
CA ASP A 147 -11.63 7.49 -8.48
C ASP A 147 -10.28 8.17 -8.74
N LEU A 148 -9.88 8.33 -10.00
CA LEU A 148 -8.68 9.10 -10.33
C LEU A 148 -8.85 10.57 -9.97
N GLU A 149 -10.03 11.15 -10.15
CA GLU A 149 -10.30 12.52 -9.73
C GLU A 149 -10.29 12.64 -8.20
N ARG A 150 -10.91 11.68 -7.50
CA ARG A 150 -10.89 11.61 -6.04
C ARG A 150 -9.46 11.54 -5.51
N LEU A 151 -8.62 10.71 -6.12
CA LEU A 151 -7.21 10.60 -5.77
C LEU A 151 -6.46 11.91 -6.06
N ASN A 152 -6.71 12.57 -7.19
CA ASN A 152 -6.10 13.87 -7.50
C ASN A 152 -6.51 14.99 -6.54
N ARG A 153 -7.75 14.99 -6.05
CA ARG A 153 -8.23 15.96 -5.04
C ARG A 153 -7.45 15.86 -3.72
N THR A 154 -6.83 14.72 -3.40
CA THR A 154 -6.01 14.59 -2.18
C THR A 154 -4.75 15.47 -2.20
N ARG A 155 -4.33 15.97 -3.36
CA ARG A 155 -3.28 17.00 -3.46
C ARG A 155 -3.67 18.30 -2.76
N ASP A 156 -4.94 18.68 -2.81
CA ASP A 156 -5.46 19.85 -2.10
C ASP A 156 -5.39 19.65 -0.59
N ASP A 157 -5.58 18.40 -0.16
CA ASP A 157 -5.35 17.98 1.21
C ASP A 157 -3.87 17.88 1.56
N ARG A 158 -2.93 18.32 0.72
CA ARG A 158 -1.45 18.26 0.84
C ARG A 158 -0.82 16.85 0.83
N LEU A 159 -1.46 15.88 0.18
CA LEU A 159 -0.77 14.63 -0.19
C LEU A 159 0.20 14.93 -1.34
N ASP A 160 1.47 14.59 -1.15
CA ASP A 160 2.45 14.58 -2.25
C ASP A 160 2.25 13.31 -3.09
N LEU A 161 1.42 13.43 -4.12
CA LEU A 161 1.00 12.34 -4.99
C LEU A 161 1.87 12.26 -6.25
N HIS A 162 2.46 11.10 -6.51
CA HIS A 162 3.20 10.79 -7.73
C HIS A 162 2.58 9.59 -8.41
N LEU A 163 2.08 9.76 -9.64
CA LEU A 163 1.49 8.71 -10.45
C LEU A 163 2.27 8.63 -11.75
N ASP A 164 2.90 7.48 -11.99
CA ASP A 164 3.67 7.18 -13.19
C ASP A 164 3.18 5.85 -13.79
N LEU A 165 2.47 5.92 -14.91
CA LEU A 165 1.86 4.76 -15.57
C LEU A 165 2.45 4.68 -16.97
N ASP A 166 3.54 3.92 -17.13
CA ASP A 166 4.29 3.79 -18.37
C ASP A 166 3.93 2.49 -19.09
N ASP A 167 2.99 2.59 -20.04
CA ASP A 167 2.58 1.49 -20.91
C ASP A 167 3.37 1.52 -22.23
N TRP A 168 4.30 0.58 -22.38
CA TRP A 168 5.13 0.40 -23.57
C TRP A 168 4.35 -0.26 -24.71
N ILE A 169 3.31 0.41 -25.22
CA ILE A 169 2.42 -0.15 -26.26
C ILE A 169 3.16 -0.38 -27.59
N PHE A 170 4.35 0.21 -27.83
CA PHE A 170 5.04 0.16 -29.13
C PHE A 170 6.58 0.09 -29.06
N SER A 171 7.15 -0.91 -28.39
CA SER A 171 8.56 -1.30 -28.60
C SER A 171 8.69 -2.67 -29.27
#